data_AF-A0A7V2RLA3-F1
#
_entry.id   AF-A0A7V2RLA3-F1
#
_cell.length_a   1.000
_cell.length_b   1.000
_cell.length_c   1.000
_cell.angle_alpha   90.00
_cell.angle_beta   90.00
_cell.angle_gamma   90.00
#
_symmetry.space_group_name_H-M   'P 1'
#
loop_
_entity.id
_entity.type
_entity.pdbx_description
1 polymer ?
#
loop_
_entity_poly.entity_id
_entity_poly.type
_entity_poly.pdbx_seq_one_letter_code
_entity_poly.pdbx_strand_id
1 'polypeptide(L)'
;MNLIEFIKYLKDEKEAIQYMNEHYPDVDYYDAEVYLKGSLSVESELAIFDGEKIEGMIEMEVDNEKYYNLFTLDLLVEVHEDYSKPS
;
A
#
# COMPACT_ATOMS: atom_id res chain seq x y z
N MET A 1 8.32 -5.08 -5.79
CA MET A 1 8.27 -3.62 -5.58
C MET A 1 8.43 -3.39 -4.09
N ASN A 2 9.33 -2.51 -3.65
CA ASN A 2 9.40 -2.10 -2.25
C ASN A 2 8.78 -0.70 -2.04
N LEU A 3 8.72 -0.24 -0.79
CA LEU A 3 8.10 1.04 -0.46
C LEU A 3 8.82 2.23 -1.13
N ILE A 4 10.15 2.23 -1.18
CA ILE A 4 10.93 3.32 -1.83
C ILE A 4 10.56 3.44 -3.30
N GLU A 5 10.46 2.31 -3.99
CA GLU A 5 10.09 2.27 -5.41
C GLU A 5 8.61 2.63 -5.60
N PHE A 6 7.74 2.27 -4.66
CA PHE A 6 6.30 2.51 -4.72
C PHE A 6 5.93 3.99 -4.49
N ILE A 7 6.69 4.70 -3.65
CA ILE A 7 6.47 6.14 -3.34
C ILE A 7 6.37 7.00 -4.60
N LYS A 8 7.01 6.61 -5.71
CA LYS A 8 6.90 7.37 -6.96
C LYS A 8 5.45 7.49 -7.47
N TYR A 9 4.60 6.50 -7.20
CA TYR A 9 3.18 6.49 -7.58
C TYR A 9 2.30 7.24 -6.59
N LEU A 10 2.78 7.52 -5.37
CA LEU A 10 2.05 8.29 -4.35
C LEU A 10 2.13 9.81 -4.58
N LYS A 11 2.86 10.24 -5.61
CA LYS A 11 3.05 11.67 -5.93
C LYS A 11 1.78 12.38 -6.37
N ASP A 12 0.86 11.63 -6.98
CA ASP A 12 -0.43 12.09 -7.46
C ASP A 12 -1.41 10.92 -7.29
N GLU A 13 -2.57 11.19 -6.71
CA GLU A 13 -3.67 10.22 -6.58
C GLU A 13 -3.97 9.53 -7.91
N LYS A 14 -3.89 10.26 -9.04
CA LYS A 14 -4.11 9.70 -10.38
C LYS A 14 -3.07 8.63 -10.75
N GLU A 15 -1.81 8.82 -10.37
CA GLU A 15 -0.76 7.83 -10.63
C GLU A 15 -0.97 6.58 -9.76
N ALA A 16 -1.40 6.75 -8.51
CA ALA A 16 -1.74 5.64 -7.62
C ALA A 16 -2.96 4.85 -8.13
N ILE A 17 -4.02 5.54 -8.55
CA ILE A 17 -5.21 4.92 -9.16
C ILE A 17 -4.84 4.20 -10.46
N GLN A 18 -3.99 4.79 -11.31
CA GLN A 18 -3.55 4.13 -12.54
C GLN A 18 -2.75 2.86 -12.22
N TYR A 19 -1.83 2.92 -11.26
CA TYR A 19 -1.08 1.75 -10.81
C TYR A 19 -2.00 0.63 -10.33
N MET A 20 -3.02 0.95 -9.53
CA MET A 20 -4.01 -0.01 -9.06
C MET A 20 -4.78 -0.65 -10.20
N ASN A 21 -5.26 0.14 -11.16
CA ASN A 21 -5.98 -0.39 -12.33
C ASN A 21 -5.12 -1.32 -13.20
N GLU A 22 -3.81 -1.09 -13.27
CA GLU A 22 -2.89 -1.90 -14.08
C GLU A 22 -2.46 -3.20 -13.38
N HIS A 23 -2.26 -3.17 -12.07
CA HIS A 23 -1.66 -4.28 -11.30
C HIS A 23 -2.64 -5.04 -10.40
N TYR A 24 -3.71 -4.37 -9.96
CA TYR A 24 -4.70 -4.88 -9.01
C TYR A 24 -6.12 -4.51 -9.47
N PRO A 25 -6.54 -4.88 -10.71
CA PRO A 25 -7.79 -4.40 -11.32
C PRO A 25 -9.06 -4.83 -10.59
N ASP A 26 -8.97 -5.85 -9.73
CA ASP A 26 -10.09 -6.38 -8.94
C ASP A 26 -10.14 -5.82 -7.51
N VAL A 27 -9.30 -4.84 -7.19
CA VAL A 27 -9.22 -4.18 -5.88
C VAL A 27 -9.66 -2.73 -6.03
N ASP A 28 -10.68 -2.33 -5.27
CA ASP A 28 -11.06 -0.91 -5.21
C ASP A 28 -9.91 -0.11 -4.56
N TYR A 29 -9.58 1.03 -5.16
CA TYR A 29 -8.54 1.92 -4.65
C TYR A 29 -8.81 2.33 -3.19
N TYR A 30 -10.06 2.59 -2.84
CA TYR A 30 -10.43 3.03 -1.48
C TYR A 30 -10.47 1.89 -0.47
N ASP A 31 -10.49 0.64 -0.93
CA ASP A 31 -10.45 -0.56 -0.08
C ASP A 31 -9.07 -1.25 -0.12
N ALA A 32 -8.08 -0.64 -0.77
CA ALA A 32 -6.75 -1.21 -0.92
C ALA A 32 -5.91 -1.05 0.36
N GLU A 33 -5.59 -2.16 1.01
CA GLU A 33 -4.69 -2.17 2.17
C GLU A 33 -3.25 -2.51 1.77
N VAL A 34 -2.30 -1.71 2.23
CA VAL A 34 -0.88 -1.87 1.93
C VAL A 34 -0.15 -2.56 3.08
N TYR A 35 0.54 -3.64 2.76
CA TYR A 35 1.30 -4.46 3.69
C TYR A 35 2.77 -4.60 3.26
N LEU A 36 3.64 -4.82 4.25
CA LEU A 36 5.06 -5.13 4.04
C LEU A 36 5.35 -6.57 4.45
N LYS A 37 5.97 -7.32 3.54
CA LYS A 37 6.30 -8.73 3.71
C LYS A 37 7.50 -8.92 4.63
N GLY A 38 7.38 -9.84 5.58
CA GLY A 38 8.44 -10.31 6.48
C GLY A 38 8.90 -9.33 7.56
N SER A 39 8.92 -8.03 7.29
CA SER A 39 9.30 -7.00 8.28
C SER A 39 8.77 -5.60 7.93
N LEU A 40 8.62 -4.74 8.95
CA LEU A 40 8.38 -3.29 8.78
C LEU A 40 9.68 -2.57 8.39
N SER A 41 10.08 -2.69 7.12
CA SER A 41 11.26 -2.03 6.56
C SER A 41 10.93 -1.42 5.20
N VAL A 42 11.56 -0.29 4.88
CA VAL A 42 11.41 0.38 3.56
C VAL A 42 11.94 -0.47 2.40
N GLU A 43 12.80 -1.44 2.70
CA GLU A 43 13.36 -2.39 1.74
C GLU A 43 12.48 -3.64 1.56
N SER A 44 11.50 -3.86 2.45
CA SER A 44 10.59 -5.00 2.36
C SER A 44 9.74 -4.93 1.09
N GLU A 45 9.41 -6.11 0.58
CA GLU A 45 8.47 -6.25 -0.52
C GLU A 45 7.07 -5.77 -0.07
N LEU A 46 6.46 -4.94 -0.90
CA LEU A 46 5.12 -4.42 -0.70
C LEU A 46 4.10 -5.40 -1.29
N ALA A 47 3.02 -5.62 -0.56
CA ALA A 47 1.85 -6.36 -1.01
C ALA A 47 0.60 -5.51 -0.81
N ILE A 48 -0.30 -5.53 -1.79
CA ILE A 48 -1.59 -4.86 -1.71
C ILE A 48 -2.66 -5.93 -1.60
N PHE A 49 -3.53 -5.77 -0.63
CA PHE A 49 -4.66 -6.65 -0.38
C PHE A 49 -5.96 -5.87 -0.54
N ASP A 50 -6.99 -6.60 -0.96
CA ASP A 50 -8.36 -6.10 -0.93
C ASP A 50 -8.88 -6.17 0.50
N GLY A 51 -9.10 -5.01 1.11
CA GLY A 51 -9.57 -4.85 2.49
C GLY A 51 -10.92 -5.52 2.74
N GLU A 52 -11.78 -5.65 1.73
CA GLU A 52 -13.06 -6.37 1.87
C GLU A 52 -12.85 -7.89 1.95
N LYS A 53 -11.70 -8.40 1.50
CA LYS A 53 -11.37 -9.83 1.45
C LYS A 53 -10.44 -10.30 2.58
N ILE A 54 -9.95 -9.38 3.41
CA ILE A 54 -9.07 -9.70 4.54
C ILE A 54 -9.69 -9.25 5.87
N GLU A 55 -9.19 -9.77 6.99
CA GLU A 55 -9.66 -9.37 8.32
C GLU A 55 -9.14 -7.98 8.76
N GLY A 56 -8.15 -7.39 8.06
CA GLY A 56 -7.59 -6.08 8.39
C GLY A 56 -6.75 -6.05 9.67
N MET A 57 -5.82 -6.99 9.83
CA MET A 57 -4.98 -7.14 11.03
C MET A 57 -3.65 -6.38 10.91
N ILE A 58 -3.12 -5.87 12.04
CA ILE A 58 -1.79 -5.21 12.10
C ILE A 58 -0.67 -6.14 11.62
N GLU A 59 -0.74 -7.41 12.00
CA GLU A 59 0.12 -8.48 11.51
C GLU A 59 -0.78 -9.62 11.06
N MET A 60 -0.50 -10.18 9.89
CA MET A 60 -1.21 -11.35 9.39
C MET A 60 -0.23 -12.35 8.77
N GLU A 61 -0.68 -13.60 8.68
CA GLU A 61 0.07 -14.68 8.04
C GLU A 61 -0.76 -15.26 6.89
N VAL A 62 -0.23 -15.20 5.68
CA VAL A 62 -0.85 -15.73 4.46
C VAL A 62 0.18 -16.62 3.79
N ASP A 63 -0.17 -17.87 3.49
CA ASP A 63 0.73 -18.84 2.84
C ASP A 63 2.10 -19.03 3.55
N ASN A 64 2.10 -19.08 4.89
CA ASN A 64 3.29 -19.12 5.76
C ASN A 64 4.22 -17.91 5.62
N GLU A 65 3.72 -16.80 5.09
CA GLU A 65 4.45 -15.55 4.97
C GLU A 65 3.80 -14.51 5.87
N LYS A 66 4.64 -13.77 6.61
CA LYS A 66 4.18 -12.71 7.50
C LYS A 66 4.04 -11.40 6.75
N TYR A 67 2.98 -10.67 7.06
CA TYR A 67 2.70 -9.36 6.51
C TYR A 67 2.39 -8.38 7.64
N TYR A 68 2.92 -7.18 7.52
CA TYR A 68 2.71 -6.10 8.48
C TYR A 68 1.97 -4.96 7.80
N ASN A 69 0.81 -4.59 8.35
CA ASN A 69 0.00 -3.50 7.82
C ASN A 69 0.80 -2.20 7.91
N LEU A 70 0.86 -1.49 6.79
CA LEU A 70 1.38 -0.14 6.76
C LEU A 70 0.22 0.82 7.01
N PHE A 71 -0.65 1.00 6.02
CA PHE A 71 -1.88 1.81 6.03
C PHE A 71 -2.74 1.44 4.81
N THR A 72 -3.94 2.00 4.70
CA THR A 72 -4.69 2.03 3.44
C THR A 72 -3.97 2.89 2.40
N LEU A 73 -4.20 2.59 1.11
CA LEU A 73 -3.50 3.28 0.02
C LEU A 73 -3.86 4.77 -0.08
N ASP A 74 -5.12 5.12 0.14
CA ASP A 74 -5.59 6.51 0.18
C ASP A 74 -4.86 7.32 1.27
N LEU A 75 -4.73 6.75 2.47
CA LEU A 75 -4.02 7.39 3.58
C LEU A 75 -2.53 7.58 3.26
N LEU A 76 -1.90 6.64 2.54
CA LEU A 76 -0.51 6.81 2.10
C LEU A 76 -0.34 7.97 1.11
N VAL A 77 -1.32 8.19 0.22
CA VAL A 77 -1.32 9.34 -0.69
C VAL A 77 -1.51 10.63 0.10
N GLU A 78 -2.46 10.68 1.04
CA GLU A 78 -2.67 11.85 1.92
C GLU A 78 -1.40 12.20 2.71
N VAL A 79 -0.77 11.22 3.33
CA VAL A 79 0.50 11.41 4.07
C VAL A 79 1.59 11.92 3.13
N HIS A 80 1.73 11.34 1.94
CA HIS A 80 2.72 11.82 0.98
C HIS A 80 2.47 13.29 0.60
N GLU A 81 1.23 13.68 0.33
CA GLU A 81 0.87 15.05 0.00
C GLU A 81 1.19 16.04 1.13
N ASP A 82 0.85 15.68 2.37
CA ASP A 82 1.04 16.53 3.55
C ASP A 82 2.52 16.80 3.82
N TYR A 83 3.38 15.79 3.65
CA TYR A 83 4.83 15.94 3.86
C TYR A 83 5.58 16.48 2.64
N SER A 84 4.97 16.46 1.44
CA SER A 84 5.60 16.97 0.21
C SER A 84 5.34 18.46 -0.05
N LYS A 85 4.35 19.06 0.61
CA LYS A 85 4.06 20.49 0.49
C LYS A 85 5.13 21.30 1.25
N PRO A 86 5.88 22.21 0.58
CA PRO A 86 6.81 23.09 1.28
C PRO A 86 6.03 23.99 2.24
N SER A 87 6.53 24.08 3.48
CA SER A 87 6.00 24.94 4.55
C SER A 87 6.03 26.42 4.19
#